data_AF-A0A428P2G8-F1
#
_entry.id   AF-A0A428P2G8-F1
#
_cell.length_a   1.000
_cell.length_b   1.000
_cell.length_c   1.000
_cell.angle_alpha   90.00
_cell.angle_beta   90.00
_cell.angle_gamma   90.00
#
_symmetry.space_group_name_H-M   'P 1'
#
loop_
_entity.id
_entity.type
_entity.pdbx_description
1 polymer ?
#
loop_
_entity_poly.entity_id
_entity_poly.type
_entity_poly.pdbx_seq_one_letter_code
_entity_poly.pdbx_strand_id
1 'polypeptide(L)'
;MSQPRLMQVREDDNVKVLTEHPDYIDPEALSRSLAIEWGEGRFRISLRRNIYVIYIYQQPEANAWIQIPEVTGQGLPQKKPMMLVDRRQRLEDVKLAEEKLKKARLSRM
;
A
#
# COMPACT_ATOMS: atom_id res chain seq x y z
N MET A 1 -2.58 20.79 7.53
CA MET A 1 -2.97 19.42 7.11
C MET A 1 -2.03 18.46 7.81
N SER A 2 -2.54 17.50 8.58
CA SER A 2 -1.70 16.52 9.28
C SER A 2 -1.06 15.59 8.27
N GLN A 3 0.26 15.58 8.18
CA GLN A 3 0.98 14.61 7.36
C GLN A 3 0.79 13.21 7.97
N PRO A 4 0.51 12.18 7.15
CA PRO A 4 0.45 10.81 7.65
C PRO A 4 1.80 10.42 8.27
N ARG A 5 1.77 9.77 9.43
CA ARG A 5 2.98 9.28 10.12
C ARG A 5 3.32 7.88 9.64
N LEU A 6 3.45 7.75 8.32
CA LEU A 6 3.72 6.48 7.67
C LEU A 6 5.01 5.86 8.19
N MET A 7 4.92 4.65 8.74
CA MET A 7 6.08 3.89 9.17
C MET A 7 6.58 3.04 8.01
N GLN A 8 7.87 3.14 7.69
CA GLN A 8 8.48 2.30 6.68
C GLN A 8 8.57 0.85 7.18
N VAL A 9 7.96 -0.07 6.45
CA VAL A 9 7.99 -1.52 6.73
C VAL A 9 9.17 -2.14 5.99
N ARG A 10 9.26 -1.88 4.68
CA ARG A 10 10.24 -2.44 3.76
C ARG A 10 10.50 -1.47 2.61
N GLU A 11 11.69 -1.50 2.04
CA GLU A 11 12.04 -0.77 0.84
C GLU A 11 12.96 -1.64 -0.01
N ASP A 12 12.56 -1.84 -1.26
CA ASP A 12 13.29 -2.57 -2.28
C ASP A 12 13.40 -1.69 -3.53
N ASP A 13 14.22 -2.09 -4.50
CA ASP A 13 14.49 -1.34 -5.73
C ASP A 13 13.23 -0.90 -6.50
N ASN A 14 12.14 -1.68 -6.42
CA ASN A 14 10.91 -1.44 -7.18
C ASN A 14 9.68 -1.10 -6.33
N VAL A 15 9.70 -1.41 -5.03
CA VAL A 15 8.54 -1.26 -4.15
C VAL A 15 8.96 -0.78 -2.77
N LYS A 16 8.25 0.24 -2.29
CA LYS A 16 8.33 0.74 -0.91
C LYS A 16 7.05 0.36 -0.20
N VAL A 17 7.18 -0.29 0.96
CA VAL A 17 6.06 -0.72 1.79
C VAL A 17 6.01 0.13 3.05
N LEU A 18 4.90 0.80 3.26
CA LEU A 18 4.62 1.64 4.42
C LEU A 18 3.43 1.08 5.20
N THR A 19 3.31 1.47 6.46
CA THR A 19 2.15 1.14 7.30
C THR A 19 1.71 2.31 8.15
N GLU A 20 0.42 2.35 8.46
CA GLU A 20 -0.19 3.33 9.36
C GLU A 20 -1.42 2.72 10.04
N HIS A 21 -1.78 3.24 11.22
CA HIS A 21 -2.99 2.84 11.91
C HIS A 21 -4.22 3.65 11.43
N PRO A 22 -5.37 3.01 11.17
CA PRO A 22 -6.59 3.70 10.75
C PRO A 22 -7.11 4.72 11.77
N ASP A 23 -6.81 4.55 13.06
CA ASP A 23 -7.17 5.54 14.09
C ASP A 23 -6.45 6.90 13.94
N TYR A 24 -5.35 6.96 13.19
CA TYR A 24 -4.56 8.18 13.03
C TYR A 24 -4.80 8.91 11.71
N ILE A 25 -5.35 8.23 10.71
CA ILE A 25 -5.64 8.87 9.42
C ILE A 25 -6.82 8.20 8.70
N ASP A 26 -7.72 9.03 8.20
CA ASP A 26 -8.81 8.61 7.33
C ASP A 26 -8.27 8.05 6.00
N PRO A 27 -8.90 7.01 5.44
CA PRO A 27 -8.44 6.39 4.20
C PRO A 27 -8.44 7.37 3.02
N GLU A 28 -9.38 8.31 2.97
CA GLU A 28 -9.45 9.34 1.93
C GLU A 28 -8.30 10.36 2.08
N ALA A 29 -8.04 10.82 3.31
CA ALA A 29 -6.93 11.72 3.59
C ALA A 29 -5.59 11.05 3.27
N LEU A 30 -5.43 9.77 3.64
CA LEU A 30 -4.27 8.96 3.31
C LEU A 30 -4.10 8.86 1.80
N SER A 31 -5.14 8.48 1.06
CA SER A 31 -5.07 8.37 -0.40
C SER A 31 -4.71 9.70 -1.06
N ARG A 32 -5.28 10.81 -0.60
CA ARG A 32 -4.96 12.16 -1.11
C ARG A 32 -3.51 12.53 -0.82
N SER A 33 -3.01 12.29 0.39
CA SER A 33 -1.60 12.53 0.73
C SER A 33 -0.66 11.69 -0.13
N LEU A 34 -0.99 10.41 -0.34
CA LEU A 34 -0.18 9.53 -1.19
C LEU A 34 -0.19 9.99 -2.66
N ALA A 35 -1.34 10.45 -3.16
CA ALA A 35 -1.46 10.98 -4.51
C ALA A 35 -0.64 12.26 -4.72
N ILE A 36 -0.60 13.16 -3.72
CA ILE A 36 0.20 14.39 -3.77
C ILE A 36 1.70 14.07 -3.78
N GLU A 37 2.15 13.12 -2.95
CA GLU A 37 3.58 12.86 -2.76
C GLU A 37 4.17 11.90 -3.81
N TRP A 38 3.43 10.88 -4.25
CA TRP A 38 3.94 9.86 -5.19
C TRP A 38 3.23 9.85 -6.55
N GLY A 39 2.11 10.56 -6.70
CA GLY A 39 1.29 10.56 -7.90
C GLY A 39 0.16 9.52 -7.86
N GLU A 40 -0.94 9.84 -8.55
CA GLU A 40 -2.08 8.95 -8.67
C GLU A 40 -1.71 7.63 -9.39
N GLY A 41 -2.24 6.51 -8.90
CA GLY A 41 -2.00 5.19 -9.49
C GLY A 41 -0.64 4.55 -9.17
N ARG A 42 0.26 5.24 -8.46
CA ARG A 42 1.57 4.69 -8.06
C ARG A 42 1.58 3.98 -6.71
N PHE A 43 0.41 3.85 -6.08
CA PHE A 43 0.31 3.21 -4.79
C PHE A 43 -0.93 2.34 -4.67
N ARG A 44 -0.87 1.39 -3.74
CA ARG A 44 -1.98 0.53 -3.35
C ARG A 44 -2.09 0.48 -1.84
N ILE A 45 -3.25 0.86 -1.32
CA ILE A 45 -3.57 0.77 0.11
C ILE A 45 -4.35 -0.52 0.34
N SER A 46 -4.02 -1.25 1.40
CA SER A 46 -4.75 -2.44 1.83
C SER A 46 -4.97 -2.40 3.34
N LEU A 47 -6.22 -2.48 3.78
CA LEU A 47 -6.55 -2.65 5.19
C LEU A 47 -6.48 -4.15 5.56
N ARG A 48 -5.62 -4.50 6.51
CA ARG A 48 -5.44 -5.87 7.00
C ARG A 48 -5.24 -5.82 8.51
N ARG A 49 -5.97 -6.66 9.26
CA ARG A 49 -5.83 -6.75 10.73
C ARG A 49 -5.84 -5.37 11.42
N ASN A 50 -6.73 -4.49 10.97
CA ASN A 50 -6.87 -3.12 11.47
C ASN A 50 -5.63 -2.23 11.29
N ILE A 51 -4.78 -2.50 10.30
CA ILE A 51 -3.66 -1.63 9.92
C ILE A 51 -3.70 -1.38 8.41
N TYR A 52 -3.31 -0.19 7.98
CA TYR A 52 -3.04 0.07 6.58
C TYR A 52 -1.68 -0.49 6.22
N VAL A 53 -1.62 -1.25 5.14
CA VAL A 53 -0.40 -1.63 4.43
C VAL A 53 -0.43 -0.96 3.08
N ILE A 54 0.58 -0.15 2.80
CA ILE A 54 0.66 0.73 1.65
C ILE A 54 1.84 0.30 0.81
N TYR A 55 1.59 -0.04 -0.45
CA TYR A 55 2.62 -0.36 -1.42
C TYR A 55 2.79 0.83 -2.35
N ILE A 56 4.00 1.36 -2.49
CA ILE A 56 4.36 2.43 -3.40
C ILE A 56 5.33 1.87 -4.43
N TYR A 57 5.04 2.09 -5.71
CA TYR A 57 5.83 1.56 -6.81
C TYR A 57 6.75 2.65 -7.37
N GLN A 58 8.07 2.39 -7.33
CA GLN A 58 9.11 3.35 -7.72
C GLN A 58 9.15 3.58 -9.24
N GLN A 59 8.90 2.52 -10.02
CA GLN A 59 8.84 2.61 -11.47
C GLN A 59 7.39 2.61 -11.95
N PRO A 60 6.95 3.60 -12.73
CA PRO A 60 5.74 3.46 -13.52
C PRO A 60 6.05 2.47 -14.64
N GLU A 61 5.86 1.16 -14.42
CA GLU A 61 5.79 0.26 -15.57
C GLU A 61 4.69 0.81 -16.48
N ALA A 62 5.04 1.13 -17.73
CA ALA A 62 4.28 1.91 -18.70
C ALA A 62 2.89 1.35 -19.07
N ASN A 63 2.40 0.35 -18.34
CA ASN A 63 1.10 -0.31 -18.51
C ASN A 63 0.27 -0.42 -17.22
N ALA A 64 0.67 0.22 -16.12
CA ALA A 64 -0.05 0.16 -14.85
C ALA A 64 -1.11 1.28 -14.71
N TRP A 65 -2.17 1.23 -15.52
CA TRP A 65 -3.37 2.02 -15.26
C TRP A 65 -4.58 1.11 -14.99
N ILE A 66 -4.92 1.07 -13.71
CA ILE A 66 -6.24 1.01 -13.08
C ILE A 66 -7.38 0.45 -13.94
N GLN A 67 -7.92 -0.71 -13.55
CA GLN A 67 -9.36 -0.96 -13.67
C GLN A 67 -9.89 -1.67 -12.42
N ILE A 68 -10.66 -0.93 -11.62
CA ILE A 68 -11.75 -1.48 -10.82
C ILE A 68 -12.88 -0.45 -10.95
N PRO A 69 -14.17 -0.81 -11.09
CA PRO A 69 -14.79 -2.11 -11.41
C PRO A 69 -15.71 -2.01 -12.65
N GLU A 70 -15.86 -3.08 -13.44
CA GLU A 70 -17.19 -3.32 -14.00
C GLU A 70 -17.47 -4.79 -14.28
N VAL A 71 -18.68 -5.18 -13.90
CA VAL A 71 -19.31 -6.47 -14.06
C VAL A 71 -19.79 -6.55 -15.50
N THR A 72 -19.03 -7.14 -16.42
CA THR A 72 -19.63 -7.82 -17.58
C THR A 72 -18.57 -8.58 -18.37
N GLY A 73 -18.88 -9.84 -18.67
CA GLY A 73 -17.98 -10.72 -19.39
C GLY A 73 -17.74 -10.27 -20.82
N GLN A 74 -16.49 -10.39 -21.27
CA GLN A 74 -16.08 -11.04 -22.51
C GLN A 74 -14.56 -10.93 -22.62
N GLY A 75 -13.94 -12.01 -23.08
CA GLY A 75 -12.51 -12.26 -22.93
C GLY A 75 -11.61 -11.24 -23.62
N LEU A 76 -10.56 -10.81 -22.92
CA LEU A 76 -9.45 -10.02 -23.43
C LEU A 76 -8.19 -10.32 -22.57
N PRO A 77 -6.97 -10.05 -23.08
CA PRO A 77 -5.78 -10.87 -22.93
C PRO A 77 -5.25 -10.95 -21.50
N GLN A 78 -4.61 -12.07 -21.17
CA GLN A 78 -3.89 -12.28 -19.90
C GLN A 78 -2.75 -11.26 -19.74
N LYS A 79 -3.09 -10.07 -19.25
CA LYS A 79 -2.14 -9.06 -18.77
C LYS A 79 -1.51 -9.63 -17.50
N LYS A 80 -0.23 -10.00 -17.55
CA LYS A 80 0.53 -10.37 -16.35
C LYS A 80 0.42 -9.20 -15.36
N PRO A 81 -0.13 -9.38 -14.17
CA PRO A 81 -0.30 -8.28 -13.25
C PRO A 81 1.09 -7.85 -12.77
N MET A 82 1.39 -6.56 -12.95
CA MET A 82 2.26 -5.72 -12.12
C MET A 82 2.88 -6.51 -10.97
N MET A 83 4.16 -6.89 -11.12
CA MET A 83 4.95 -7.78 -10.27
C MET A 83 4.24 -8.06 -8.94
N LEU A 84 3.31 -9.03 -8.95
CA LEU A 84 2.46 -9.29 -7.80
C LEU A 84 3.40 -9.70 -6.69
N VAL A 85 3.59 -8.80 -5.71
CA VAL A 85 4.26 -9.13 -4.45
C VAL A 85 3.73 -10.50 -4.04
N ASP A 86 4.62 -11.49 -3.97
CA ASP A 86 4.23 -12.89 -3.81
C ASP A 86 3.29 -13.00 -2.60
N ARG A 87 2.33 -13.94 -2.64
CA ARG A 87 1.38 -14.08 -1.54
C ARG A 87 2.10 -14.27 -0.20
N ARG A 88 3.26 -14.96 -0.20
CA ARG A 88 4.10 -15.12 0.99
C ARG A 88 4.68 -13.78 1.43
N GLN A 89 5.27 -13.02 0.52
CA GLN A 89 5.85 -11.71 0.81
C GLN A 89 4.81 -10.74 1.38
N ARG A 90 3.57 -10.74 0.86
CA ARG A 90 2.48 -9.92 1.42
C ARG A 90 2.13 -10.30 2.85
N LEU A 91 2.16 -11.59 3.19
CA LEU A 91 1.92 -12.05 4.57
C LEU A 91 3.05 -11.62 5.50
N GLU A 92 4.30 -11.64 5.02
CA GLU A 92 5.45 -11.16 5.77
C GLU A 92 5.41 -9.65 5.98
N ASP A 93 5.07 -8.88 4.93
CA ASP A 93 4.91 -7.43 5.02
C ASP A 93 3.83 -7.05 6.05
N VAL A 94 2.70 -7.77 6.09
CA VAL A 94 1.65 -7.56 7.11
C VAL A 94 2.19 -7.86 8.51
N LYS A 95 2.90 -8.97 8.71
CA LYS A 95 3.47 -9.31 10.02
C LYS A 95 4.49 -8.26 10.50
N LEU A 96 5.40 -7.83 9.62
CA LEU A 96 6.36 -6.78 9.95
C LEU A 96 5.66 -5.46 10.28
N ALA A 97 4.63 -5.11 9.52
CA ALA A 97 3.85 -3.90 9.75
C ALA A 97 3.19 -3.93 11.15
N GLU A 98 2.57 -5.05 11.52
CA GLU A 98 2.00 -5.25 12.86
C GLU A 98 3.06 -5.14 13.95
N GLU A 99 4.22 -5.79 13.78
CA GLU A 99 5.29 -5.73 14.77
C GLU A 99 5.86 -4.31 14.93
N LYS A 100 6.03 -3.57 13.83
CA LYS A 100 6.52 -2.18 13.88
C LYS A 100 5.52 -1.28 14.61
N LEU A 101 4.24 -1.38 14.29
CA LEU A 101 3.21 -0.59 14.96
C LEU A 101 3.08 -0.97 16.45
N LYS A 102 3.17 -2.26 16.78
CA LYS A 102 3.19 -2.72 18.18
C LYS A 102 4.39 -2.15 18.95
N LYS A 103 5.59 -2.21 18.37
CA LYS A 103 6.80 -1.63 18.99
C LYS A 103 6.67 -0.11 19.14
N ALA A 104 6.20 0.58 18.12
CA ALA A 104 6.00 2.03 18.15
C ALA A 104 5.00 2.46 19.24
N ARG A 105 3.95 1.66 19.46
CA ARG A 105 2.96 1.88 20.51
C ARG A 105 3.54 1.63 21.91
N LEU A 106 4.35 0.58 22.07
CA LEU A 106 5.03 0.28 23.34
C LEU A 106 6.10 1.33 23.69
N SER A 107 6.82 1.87 22.71
CA SER A 107 7.80 2.95 22.93
C SER A 107 7.18 4.32 23.18
N ARG A 108 5.86 4.46 23.08
CA ARG A 108 5.12 5.69 23.39
C ARG A 108 4.53 5.71 24.81
N MET A 109 4.65 4.61 25.55
CA MET A 109 4.37 4.53 26.99
C MET A 109 5.62 4.85 27.79
#